data_AF-A0A523AXB1-F1
#
_entry.id   AF-A0A523AXB1-F1
#
_cell.length_a   1.000
_cell.length_b   1.000
_cell.length_c   1.000
_cell.angle_alpha   90.00
_cell.angle_beta   90.00
_cell.angle_gamma   90.00
#
_symmetry.space_group_name_H-M   'P 1'
#
loop_
_entity.id
_entity.type
_entity.pdbx_description
1 polymer ?
#
loop_
_entity_poly.entity_id
_entity_poly.type
_entity_poly.pdbx_seq_one_letter_code
_entity_poly.pdbx_strand_id
1 'polypeptide(L)'
;MWRILRPDAFTVLGDERAKRSFARYFRVLRGEVPPRFQICKRIPAPFEPSLETEELWRIHDLSLREFRKTLELVDRGKVRLEELEKPKSSLLDLKIELARRLLSSCQL
;
A
#
# COMPACT_ATOMS: atom_id res chain seq x y z
N MET A 1 -23.87 18.43 3.05
CA MET A 1 -23.99 18.77 1.61
C MET A 1 -23.54 17.63 0.69
N TRP A 2 -22.37 17.01 0.89
CA TRP A 2 -21.88 15.95 0.00
C TRP A 2 -22.79 14.72 -0.11
N ARG A 3 -23.51 14.32 0.96
CA ARG A 3 -24.51 13.22 0.91
C ARG A 3 -25.69 13.51 -0.02
N ILE A 4 -25.99 14.79 -0.29
CA ILE A 4 -27.03 15.21 -1.23
C ILE A 4 -26.48 15.20 -2.66
N LEU A 5 -25.22 15.59 -2.85
CA LEU A 5 -24.56 15.64 -4.17
C LEU A 5 -24.09 14.26 -4.66
N ARG A 6 -23.73 13.36 -3.74
CA ARG A 6 -23.22 12.00 -3.99
C ARG A 6 -23.88 10.99 -3.07
N PRO A 7 -25.21 10.78 -3.20
CA PRO A 7 -25.92 9.78 -2.41
C PRO A 7 -25.39 8.36 -2.69
N ASP A 8 -24.91 8.10 -3.90
CA ASP A 8 -24.23 6.87 -4.33
C ASP A 8 -23.01 6.53 -3.45
N ALA A 9 -22.20 7.54 -3.10
CA ALA A 9 -21.03 7.35 -2.26
C ALA A 9 -21.40 6.98 -0.81
N PHE A 10 -22.63 7.29 -0.39
CA PHE A 10 -23.15 6.86 0.90
C PHE A 10 -23.82 5.48 0.82
N THR A 11 -24.63 5.21 -0.20
CA THR A 11 -25.36 3.94 -0.35
C THR A 11 -24.42 2.76 -0.57
N VAL A 12 -23.31 2.95 -1.29
CA VAL A 12 -22.29 1.90 -1.50
C VAL A 12 -21.68 1.40 -0.20
N LEU A 13 -21.73 2.19 0.89
CA LEU A 13 -21.24 1.75 2.19
C LEU A 13 -22.10 0.62 2.79
N GLY A 14 -23.36 0.53 2.39
CA GLY A 14 -24.29 -0.52 2.78
C GLY A 14 -24.28 -1.74 1.85
N ASP A 15 -23.71 -1.63 0.64
CA ASP A 15 -23.77 -2.68 -0.38
C ASP A 15 -22.90 -3.89 0.00
N GLU A 16 -23.52 -5.07 0.04
CA GLU A 16 -22.86 -6.31 0.46
C GLU A 16 -21.80 -6.79 -0.54
N ARG A 17 -21.97 -6.54 -1.84
CA ARG A 17 -20.95 -6.87 -2.85
C ARG A 17 -19.74 -5.96 -2.69
N ALA A 18 -19.95 -4.67 -2.48
CA ALA A 18 -18.88 -3.70 -2.23
C ALA A 18 -18.10 -4.06 -0.96
N LYS A 19 -18.80 -4.38 0.14
CA LYS A 19 -18.15 -4.80 1.39
C LYS A 19 -17.30 -6.06 1.22
N ARG A 20 -17.79 -7.06 0.47
CA ARG A 20 -17.05 -8.30 0.19
C ARG A 20 -15.83 -8.05 -0.71
N SER A 21 -16.01 -7.30 -1.80
CA SER A 21 -14.93 -7.02 -2.77
C SER A 21 -13.85 -6.09 -2.21
N PHE A 22 -14.23 -5.14 -1.37
CA PHE A 22 -13.33 -4.11 -0.82
C PHE A 22 -13.19 -4.22 0.70
N ALA A 23 -13.17 -5.43 1.24
CA ALA A 23 -13.14 -5.68 2.68
C ALA A 23 -12.08 -4.84 3.41
N ARG A 24 -10.84 -4.79 2.91
CA ARG A 24 -9.78 -3.96 3.52
C ARG A 24 -10.11 -2.47 3.50
N TYR A 25 -10.64 -1.94 2.40
CA TYR A 25 -10.95 -0.52 2.27
C TYR A 25 -11.95 -0.10 3.36
N PHE A 26 -12.98 -0.90 3.57
CA PHE A 26 -13.96 -0.69 4.63
C PHE A 26 -13.36 -0.80 6.04
N ARG A 27 -12.47 -1.78 6.27
CA ARG A 27 -11.74 -1.90 7.55
C ARG A 27 -10.87 -0.66 7.82
N VAL A 28 -10.21 -0.12 6.79
CA VAL A 28 -9.44 1.13 6.89
C VAL A 28 -10.35 2.32 7.21
N LEU A 29 -11.50 2.46 6.54
CA LEU A 29 -12.46 3.53 6.81
C LEU A 29 -12.98 3.50 8.26
N ARG A 30 -13.10 2.32 8.85
CA ARG A 30 -13.48 2.13 10.26
C ARG A 30 -12.33 2.27 11.26
N GLY A 31 -11.09 2.50 10.79
CA GLY A 31 -9.91 2.60 11.63
C GLY A 31 -9.42 1.26 12.20
N GLU A 32 -9.88 0.12 11.67
CA GLU A 32 -9.55 -1.21 12.18
C GLU A 32 -8.16 -1.69 11.74
N VAL A 33 -7.68 -1.24 10.58
CA VAL A 33 -6.35 -1.56 10.04
C VAL A 33 -5.76 -0.36 9.30
N PRO A 34 -4.43 -0.23 9.24
CA PRO A 34 -3.80 0.82 8.45
C PRO A 34 -3.94 0.55 6.94
N PRO A 35 -3.99 1.59 6.10
CA PRO A 35 -3.91 1.42 4.65
C PRO A 35 -2.56 0.82 4.22
N ARG A 36 -2.54 0.05 3.12
CA ARG A 36 -1.33 -0.67 2.67
C ARG A 36 -0.13 0.24 2.42
N PHE A 37 -0.34 1.45 1.91
CA PHE A 37 0.77 2.39 1.64
C PHE A 37 1.50 2.80 2.92
N GLN A 38 0.81 2.87 4.07
CA GLN A 38 1.45 3.17 5.34
C GLN A 38 2.35 2.01 5.79
N ILE A 39 1.94 0.76 5.54
CA ILE A 39 2.78 -0.42 5.78
C ILE A 39 3.97 -0.40 4.82
N CYS A 40 3.78 -0.10 3.53
CA CYS A 40 4.89 0.03 2.57
C CYS A 40 5.96 1.03 3.01
N LYS A 41 5.59 2.13 3.68
CA LYS A 41 6.55 3.10 4.26
C LYS A 41 7.46 2.52 5.34
N ARG A 42 7.11 1.38 5.91
CA ARG A 42 7.86 0.69 6.98
C ARG A 42 8.67 -0.50 6.48
N ILE A 43 8.50 -0.90 5.21
CA ILE A 43 9.23 -2.03 4.64
C ILE A 43 10.55 -1.51 4.06
N PRO A 44 11.71 -1.95 4.57
CA PRO A 44 13.00 -1.57 4.01
C PRO A 44 13.12 -2.06 2.57
N ALA A 45 13.51 -1.14 1.68
CA ALA A 45 13.85 -1.45 0.30
C ALA A 45 15.06 -0.58 -0.10
N PRO A 46 16.29 -0.95 0.29
CA PRO A 46 17.47 -0.19 -0.09
C PRO A 46 17.68 -0.30 -1.61
N PHE A 47 17.73 0.85 -2.30
CA PHE A 47 18.03 0.93 -3.73
C PHE A 47 18.74 2.25 -4.02
N GLU A 48 19.48 2.28 -5.12
CA GLU A 48 20.00 3.52 -5.71
C GLU A 48 19.19 3.85 -6.97
N PRO A 49 18.80 5.13 -7.18
CA PRO A 49 18.06 5.52 -8.38
C PRO A 49 18.83 5.32 -9.70
N SER A 50 20.14 5.11 -9.65
CA SER A 50 21.00 4.81 -10.79
C SER A 50 20.93 3.36 -11.28
N LEU A 51 20.34 2.45 -10.49
CA LEU A 51 20.23 1.03 -10.85
C LEU A 51 19.35 0.83 -12.08
N GLU A 52 19.58 -0.28 -12.79
CA GLU A 52 18.76 -0.66 -13.93
C GLU A 52 17.33 -1.02 -13.48
N THR A 53 16.35 -0.83 -14.36
CA THR A 53 14.92 -0.99 -14.01
C THR A 53 14.62 -2.43 -13.59
N GLU A 54 15.25 -3.41 -14.22
CA GLU A 54 15.17 -4.82 -13.87
C GLU A 54 15.66 -5.10 -12.45
N GLU A 55 16.71 -4.40 -12.01
CA GLU A 55 17.24 -4.54 -10.64
C GLU A 55 16.29 -3.94 -9.62
N LEU A 56 15.69 -2.79 -9.92
CA LEU A 56 14.64 -2.20 -9.08
C LEU A 56 13.43 -3.13 -8.92
N TRP A 57 13.03 -3.84 -9.99
CA TRP A 57 11.98 -4.85 -9.91
C TRP A 57 12.38 -6.05 -9.04
N ARG A 58 13.63 -6.53 -9.11
CA ARG A 58 14.12 -7.59 -8.21
C ARG A 58 14.07 -7.16 -6.74
N ILE A 59 14.50 -5.93 -6.44
CA ILE A 59 14.43 -5.38 -5.07
C ILE A 59 12.98 -5.27 -4.61
N HIS A 60 12.07 -4.86 -5.51
CA HIS A 60 10.64 -4.79 -5.23
C HIS A 60 10.08 -6.16 -4.88
N ASP A 61 10.38 -7.20 -5.67
CA ASP A 61 9.89 -8.55 -5.42
C ASP A 61 10.36 -9.12 -4.08
N LEU A 62 11.62 -8.86 -3.72
CA LEU A 62 12.19 -9.22 -2.41
C LEU A 62 11.46 -8.48 -1.28
N SER A 63 11.34 -7.17 -1.41
CA SER A 63 10.66 -6.30 -0.43
C SER A 63 9.17 -6.64 -0.30
N LEU A 64 8.54 -7.14 -1.36
CA LEU A 64 7.13 -7.53 -1.36
C LEU A 64 6.89 -8.80 -0.53
N ARG A 65 7.89 -9.69 -0.41
CA ARG A 65 7.82 -10.85 0.49
C ARG A 65 7.77 -10.40 1.95
N GLU A 66 8.63 -9.46 2.32
CA GLU A 66 8.63 -8.83 3.65
C GLU A 66 7.32 -8.09 3.91
N PHE A 67 6.84 -7.31 2.94
CA PHE A 67 5.54 -6.65 3.02
C PHE A 67 4.39 -7.62 3.33
N ARG A 68 4.33 -8.79 2.66
CA ARG A 68 3.26 -9.78 2.89
C ARG A 68 3.29 -10.33 4.32
N LYS A 69 4.48 -10.64 4.85
CA LYS A 69 4.64 -11.08 6.25
C LYS A 69 4.19 -10.01 7.23
N THR A 70 4.68 -8.78 7.05
CA THR A 70 4.33 -7.65 7.92
C THR A 70 2.84 -7.32 7.85
N LEU A 71 2.24 -7.37 6.65
CA LEU A 71 0.81 -7.18 6.46
C LEU A 71 -0.02 -8.20 7.25
N GLU A 72 0.36 -9.47 7.24
CA GLU A 72 -0.33 -10.52 8.00
C GLU A 72 -0.20 -10.32 9.52
N LEU A 73 0.97 -9.90 10.00
CA LEU A 73 1.18 -9.59 11.41
C LEU A 73 0.36 -8.38 11.88
N VAL A 74 0.34 -7.31 11.08
CA VAL A 74 -0.45 -6.10 11.34
C VAL A 74 -1.94 -6.42 11.30
N ASP A 75 -2.41 -7.17 10.30
CA ASP A 75 -3.83 -7.50 10.15
C ASP A 75 -4.35 -8.42 11.28
N ARG A 76 -3.46 -9.17 11.93
CA ARG A 76 -3.72 -9.98 13.13
C ARG A 76 -3.53 -9.21 14.45
N GLY A 77 -3.13 -7.94 14.39
CA GLY A 77 -2.85 -7.14 15.58
C GLY A 77 -1.62 -7.58 16.38
N LYS A 78 -0.73 -8.38 15.79
CA LYS A 78 0.50 -8.87 16.46
C LYS A 78 1.62 -7.82 16.49
N VAL A 79 1.59 -6.87 15.56
CA VAL A 79 2.55 -5.77 15.45
C VAL A 79 1.79 -4.50 15.12
N ARG A 80 2.08 -3.43 15.85
CA ARG A 80 1.52 -2.11 15.54
C ARG A 80 2.43 -1.36 14.55
N LEU A 81 1.85 -0.51 13.73
CA LEU A 81 2.61 0.23 12.71
C LEU A 81 3.65 1.16 13.34
N GLU A 82 3.36 1.67 14.53
CA GLU A 82 4.20 2.57 15.31
C GLU A 82 5.46 1.88 15.84
N GLU A 83 5.43 0.55 16.01
CA GLU A 83 6.54 -0.27 16.48
C GLU A 83 7.56 -0.58 15.37
N LEU A 84 7.15 -0.45 14.11
CA LEU A 84 8.03 -0.67 12.97
C LEU A 84 8.91 0.56 12.72
N GLU A 85 10.21 0.35 12.55
CA GLU A 85 11.11 1.44 12.19
C GLU A 85 10.76 2.07 10.84
N LYS A 86 11.15 3.34 10.66
CA LYS A 86 11.07 4.01 9.36
C LYS A 86 12.44 3.84 8.67
N PRO A 87 12.54 3.02 7.62
CA PRO A 87 13.79 2.85 6.89
C PRO A 87 14.15 4.14 6.13
N LYS A 88 15.43 4.30 5.79
CA LYS A 88 15.91 5.40 4.94
C LYS A 88 15.30 5.37 3.53
N SER A 89 15.12 4.17 2.98
CA SER A 89 14.44 3.91 1.72
C SER A 89 13.43 2.79 1.91
N SER A 90 12.17 3.06 1.57
CA SER A 90 11.06 2.14 1.78
C SER A 90 10.55 1.53 0.48
N LEU A 91 9.78 0.44 0.58
CA LEU A 91 9.06 -0.14 -0.55
C LEU A 91 8.12 0.87 -1.21
N LEU A 92 7.60 1.86 -0.47
CA LEU A 92 6.82 2.93 -1.09
C LEU A 92 7.70 3.82 -1.97
N ASP A 93 8.91 4.18 -1.53
CA ASP A 93 9.83 5.02 -2.29
C ASP A 93 10.30 4.30 -3.57
N LEU A 94 10.58 3.00 -3.48
CA LEU A 94 10.91 2.18 -4.64
C LEU A 94 9.75 2.12 -5.66
N LYS A 95 8.50 2.00 -5.17
CA LYS A 95 7.31 2.02 -6.03
C LYS A 95 7.12 3.38 -6.70
N ILE A 96 7.48 4.48 -6.04
CA ILE A 96 7.44 5.83 -6.64
C ILE A 96 8.46 5.91 -7.78
N GLU A 97 9.69 5.42 -7.57
CA GLU A 97 10.72 5.42 -8.61
C GLU A 97 10.32 4.56 -9.81
N LEU A 98 9.86 3.34 -9.59
CA LEU A 98 9.35 2.47 -10.66
C LEU A 98 8.18 3.12 -11.41
N ALA A 99 7.24 3.74 -10.70
CA ALA A 99 6.12 4.44 -11.34
C ALA A 99 6.59 5.62 -12.21
N ARG A 100 7.59 6.40 -11.75
CA ARG A 100 8.19 7.47 -12.56
C ARG A 100 8.79 6.91 -13.85
N ARG A 101 9.55 5.82 -13.77
CA ARG A 101 10.15 5.18 -14.94
C ARG A 101 9.11 4.68 -15.94
N LEU A 102 8.07 3.99 -15.47
CA LEU A 102 6.96 3.52 -16.33
C LEU A 102 6.25 4.69 -17.04
N LEU A 103 6.00 5.78 -16.31
CA LEU A 103 5.39 6.99 -16.88
C LEU A 103 6.33 7.66 -17.90
N SER A 104 7.63 7.70 -17.65
CA SER A 104 8.62 8.27 -18.57
C SER A 104 8.84 7.43 -19.83
N SER A 105 8.70 6.10 -19.75
CA SER A 105 8.83 5.21 -20.91
C SER A 105 7.52 5.03 -21.69
N CYS A 106 6.41 5.64 -21.26
CA CYS A 106 5.06 5.42 -21.80
C CYS A 106 4.66 3.93 -21.86
N GLN A 107 5.20 3.12 -20.94
CA GLN A 107 4.88 1.70 -20.80
C GLN A 107 3.84 1.55 -19.70
N LEU A 108 2.57 1.72 -20.05
CA LEU A 108 1.41 1.54 -19.16
C LEU A 108 0.71 0.21 -19.44
#